data_AF-A0AAJ5RMX2-F1
#
_entry.id   AF-A0AAJ5RMX2-F1
#
_cell.length_a   1.000
_cell.length_b   1.000
_cell.length_c   1.000
_cell.angle_alpha   90.00
_cell.angle_beta   90.00
_cell.angle_gamma   90.00
#
_symmetry.space_group_name_H-M   'P 1'
#
loop_
_entity.id
_entity.type
_entity.pdbx_description
1 polymer ?
#
loop_
_entity_poly.entity_id
_entity_poly.type
_entity_poly.pdbx_seq_one_letter_code
_entity_poly.pdbx_strand_id
1 'polypeptide(L)'
;MKKYRGSSMEQNEESCQDLEGHWTFAHSKELEWENAPFKTKKKAIAAGKDVLPCGFLIGQLKRKDNNLEYEIVNLEKLTFS
;
A
#
# COMPACT_ATOMS: atom_id res chain seq x y z
N MET A 1 7.09 42.86 6.30
CA MET A 1 5.82 42.17 6.66
C MET A 1 5.12 41.70 5.38
N LYS A 2 4.49 40.52 5.45
CA LYS A 2 3.67 39.80 4.43
C LYS A 2 4.50 39.12 3.32
N LYS A 3 4.79 37.80 3.42
CA LYS A 3 3.97 36.60 3.11
C LYS A 3 3.58 36.60 1.62
N TYR A 4 3.96 35.60 0.81
CA TYR A 4 3.18 34.37 0.67
C TYR A 4 4.02 33.08 0.64
N ARG A 5 3.71 32.25 1.63
CA ARG A 5 3.92 30.81 1.71
C ARG A 5 2.90 30.18 0.76
N GLY A 6 3.37 29.41 -0.20
CA GLY A 6 2.54 28.79 -1.22
C GLY A 6 3.31 27.74 -1.99
N SER A 7 4.07 26.88 -1.29
CA SER A 7 4.35 25.56 -1.81
C SER A 7 3.02 24.83 -1.84
N SER A 8 2.25 25.04 -2.91
CA SER A 8 1.32 24.03 -3.40
C SER A 8 2.18 22.83 -3.74
N MET A 9 2.47 22.01 -2.72
CA MET A 9 2.49 20.58 -2.94
C MET A 9 1.11 20.29 -3.50
N GLU A 10 1.03 20.29 -4.83
CA GLU A 10 0.05 19.54 -5.57
C GLU A 10 0.19 18.11 -5.03
N GLN A 11 -0.50 17.84 -3.93
CA GLN A 11 -1.08 16.54 -3.69
C GLN A 11 -1.92 16.33 -4.94
N ASN A 12 -1.30 15.69 -5.93
CA ASN A 12 -2.03 14.97 -6.94
C ASN A 12 -3.05 14.16 -6.14
N GLU A 13 -4.27 14.66 -6.10
CA GLU A 13 -5.47 13.86 -6.19
C GLU A 13 -5.27 13.00 -7.46
N GLU A 14 -4.38 12.00 -7.35
CA GLU A 14 -4.28 10.90 -8.27
C GLU A 14 -5.60 10.20 -8.02
N SER A 15 -6.57 10.65 -8.82
CA SER A 15 -7.96 10.29 -8.82
C SER A 15 -8.09 8.86 -8.33
N CYS A 16 -8.78 8.64 -7.20
CA CYS A 16 -9.05 7.31 -6.66
C CYS A 16 -9.92 6.45 -7.62
N GLN A 17 -9.98 6.80 -8.90
CA GLN A 17 -10.87 6.26 -9.91
C GLN A 17 -10.41 4.93 -10.47
N ASP A 18 -9.19 4.45 -10.22
CA ASP A 18 -8.86 3.04 -10.47
C ASP A 18 -7.66 2.54 -9.63
N LEU A 19 -7.87 2.40 -8.32
CA LEU A 19 -6.91 1.70 -7.44
C LEU A 19 -6.98 0.17 -7.58
N GLU A 20 -7.90 -0.33 -8.40
CA GLU A 20 -8.01 -1.74 -8.73
C GLU A 20 -6.69 -2.26 -9.32
N GLY A 21 -6.30 -3.46 -8.94
CA GLY A 21 -5.05 -4.08 -9.35
C GLY A 21 -3.80 -3.56 -8.64
N HIS A 22 -3.89 -2.49 -7.84
CA HIS A 22 -2.77 -2.02 -7.02
C HIS A 22 -2.50 -2.97 -5.86
N TRP A 23 -1.27 -2.94 -5.37
CA TRP A 23 -0.72 -3.86 -4.39
C TRP A 23 -0.41 -3.15 -3.09
N THR A 24 -0.59 -3.81 -1.96
CA THR A 24 -0.20 -3.26 -0.67
C THR A 24 0.38 -4.35 0.21
N PHE A 25 0.86 -3.96 1.38
CA PHE A 25 1.33 -4.89 2.40
C PHE A 25 0.69 -4.57 3.75
N ALA A 26 0.50 -5.60 4.56
CA ALA A 26 -0.02 -5.48 5.92
C ALA A 26 0.79 -6.33 6.89
N HIS A 27 0.74 -5.96 8.17
CA HIS A 27 1.34 -6.76 9.22
C HIS A 27 0.64 -8.12 9.33
N SER A 28 1.42 -9.20 9.36
CA SER A 28 0.89 -10.57 9.36
C SER A 28 0.04 -10.92 10.59
N LYS A 29 0.21 -10.18 11.69
CA LYS A 29 -0.54 -10.35 12.95
C LYS A 29 -1.81 -9.50 13.04
N GLU A 30 -1.78 -8.28 12.52
CA GLU A 30 -2.82 -7.26 12.75
C GLU A 30 -3.71 -7.04 11.54
N LEU A 31 -3.27 -7.45 10.34
CA LEU A 31 -4.02 -7.31 9.08
C LEU A 31 -4.44 -5.87 8.76
N GLU A 32 -3.76 -4.88 9.35
CA GLU A 32 -4.04 -3.47 9.11
C GLU A 32 -3.35 -2.99 7.83
N TRP A 33 -4.15 -2.52 6.88
CA TRP A 33 -3.72 -1.98 5.60
C TRP A 33 -3.50 -0.47 5.73
N GLU A 34 -2.47 -0.06 6.48
CA GLU A 34 -2.21 1.37 6.73
C GLU A 34 -1.49 2.08 5.57
N ASN A 35 -1.01 1.32 4.57
CA ASN A 35 -0.16 1.86 3.51
C ASN A 35 -0.94 2.19 2.24
N ALA A 36 -0.57 3.32 1.63
CA ALA A 36 -1.02 3.68 0.29
C ALA A 36 -0.66 2.57 -0.71
N PRO A 37 -1.59 2.20 -1.60
CA PRO A 37 -1.39 1.08 -2.51
C PRO A 37 -0.36 1.42 -3.60
N PHE A 38 0.52 0.47 -3.86
CA PHE A 38 1.60 0.50 -4.85
C PHE A 38 1.14 -0.02 -6.22
N LYS A 39 1.62 0.57 -7.30
CA LYS A 39 1.32 0.12 -8.68
C LYS A 39 1.80 -1.31 -9.00
N THR A 40 2.79 -1.84 -8.28
CA THR A 40 3.36 -3.17 -8.57
C THR A 40 3.64 -3.99 -7.31
N LYS A 41 3.45 -5.31 -7.41
CA LYS A 41 3.75 -6.28 -6.34
C LYS A 41 5.16 -6.15 -5.78
N LYS A 42 6.15 -5.95 -6.67
CA LYS A 42 7.57 -5.81 -6.28
C LYS A 42 7.80 -4.61 -5.36
N LYS A 43 7.14 -3.47 -5.60
CA LYS A 43 7.25 -2.29 -4.75
C LYS A 43 6.61 -2.52 -3.38
N ALA A 44 5.42 -3.13 -3.35
CA ALA A 44 4.77 -3.51 -2.09
C ALA A 44 5.62 -4.48 -1.26
N ILE A 45 6.25 -5.46 -1.90
CA ILE A 45 7.19 -6.38 -1.23
C ILE A 45 8.42 -5.65 -0.72
N ALA A 46 9.05 -4.79 -1.52
CA ALA A 46 10.24 -4.06 -1.10
C ALA A 46 9.97 -3.16 0.11
N ALA A 47 8.85 -2.42 0.08
CA ALA A 47 8.40 -1.60 1.19
C ALA A 47 8.03 -2.46 2.42
N GLY A 48 7.34 -3.58 2.22
CA GLY A 48 7.03 -4.53 3.29
C GLY A 48 8.28 -5.12 3.95
N LYS A 49 9.33 -5.43 3.19
CA LYS A 49 10.60 -5.92 3.74
C LYS A 49 11.35 -4.86 4.55
N ASP A 50 11.26 -3.61 4.12
CA ASP A 50 11.91 -2.47 4.79
C ASP A 50 11.22 -2.14 6.12
N VAL A 51 9.88 -2.14 6.13
CA VAL A 51 9.07 -1.78 7.30
C VAL A 51 8.87 -2.97 8.25
N LEU A 52 8.62 -4.17 7.71
CA LEU A 52 8.20 -5.37 8.44
C LEU A 52 9.17 -6.55 8.23
N PRO A 53 10.36 -6.51 8.85
CA PRO A 53 11.37 -7.54 8.68
C PRO A 53 10.93 -8.91 9.23
N CYS A 54 9.93 -8.96 10.12
CA CYS A 54 9.45 -10.19 10.76
C CYS A 54 8.39 -10.96 9.94
N GLY A 55 7.97 -10.44 8.79
CA GLY A 55 7.01 -11.08 7.90
C GLY A 55 5.72 -10.27 7.75
N PHE A 56 5.27 -10.19 6.51
CA PHE A 56 4.14 -9.36 6.09
C PHE A 56 3.28 -10.09 5.07
N LEU A 57 2.05 -9.61 4.94
CA LEU A 57 1.11 -10.08 3.93
C LEU A 57 1.14 -9.13 2.75
N ILE A 58 0.96 -9.67 1.56
CA ILE A 58 0.79 -8.91 0.33
C ILE A 58 -0.66 -9.04 -0.12
N GLY A 59 -1.32 -7.89 -0.23
CA GLY A 59 -2.67 -7.77 -0.73
C GLY A 59 -2.70 -7.12 -2.12
N GLN A 60 -3.71 -7.45 -2.92
CA GLN A 60 -4.07 -6.72 -4.13
C GLN A 60 -5.48 -6.14 -3.97
N LEU A 61 -5.66 -4.87 -4.31
CA LEU A 61 -6.98 -4.26 -4.40
C LEU A 61 -7.75 -4.89 -5.56
N LYS A 62 -8.88 -5.50 -5.25
CA LYS A 62 -9.82 -6.01 -6.24
C LYS A 62 -11.18 -5.40 -6.01
N ARG A 63 -11.88 -5.11 -7.10
CA ARG A 63 -13.26 -4.66 -7.02
C ARG A 63 -14.17 -5.85 -6.83
N LYS A 64 -14.89 -5.88 -5.72
CA LYS A 64 -15.86 -6.91 -5.38
C LYS A 64 -17.16 -6.22 -4.94
N ASP A 65 -18.25 -6.54 -5.63
CA ASP A 65 -19.57 -5.98 -5.35
C ASP A 65 -19.59 -4.43 -5.27
N ASN A 66 -18.93 -3.77 -6.23
CA ASN A 66 -18.71 -2.30 -6.32
C ASN A 66 -17.86 -1.67 -5.21
N ASN A 67 -17.29 -2.47 -4.30
CA ASN A 67 -16.36 -2.01 -3.29
C ASN A 67 -14.93 -2.49 -3.62
N LEU A 68 -13.93 -1.68 -3.27
CA LEU A 68 -12.53 -2.08 -3.36
C LEU A 68 -12.15 -2.81 -2.08
N GLU A 69 -11.79 -4.09 -2.20
CA GLU A 69 -11.35 -4.93 -1.08
C GLU A 69 -9.90 -5.38 -1.32
N TYR A 70 -9.13 -5.50 -0.24
CA TYR A 70 -7.79 -6.07 -0.29
C TYR A 70 -7.87 -7.60 -0.25
N GLU A 71 -7.58 -8.25 -1.37
CA GLU A 71 -7.44 -9.69 -1.43
C GLU A 71 -5.99 -10.07 -1.07
N ILE A 72 -5.82 -10.87 -0.03
CA ILE A 72 -4.50 -11.39 0.37
C ILE A 72 -4.05 -12.43 -0.67
N VAL A 73 -2.95 -12.13 -1.36
CA VAL A 73 -2.40 -12.99 -2.41
C VAL A 73 -1.23 -13.83 -1.90
N ASN A 74 -0.41 -13.28 -0.99
CA ASN A 74 0.75 -14.02 -0.47
C ASN A 74 1.09 -13.64 0.96
N LEU A 75 1.62 -14.60 1.72
CA LEU A 75 2.31 -14.34 2.98
C LEU A 75 3.82 -14.42 2.71
N GLU A 76 4.50 -13.28 2.76
CA GLU A 76 5.96 -13.24 2.74
C GLU A 76 6.45 -13.48 4.17
N LYS A 77 6.77 -14.74 4.48
CA LYS A 77 7.58 -15.06 5.68
C LYS A 77 9.04 -14.79 5.33
N LEU A 78 9.61 -13.73 5.89
CA LEU A 78 11.04 -13.54 5.88
C LEU A 78 11.65 -14.56 6.85
N THR A 79 12.26 -15.61 6.31
CA THR A 79 13.12 -16.48 7.11
C THR A 79 14.40 -15.70 7.41
N PHE A 80 14.60 -15.32 8.66
CA PHE A 80 15.91 -14.87 9.12
C PHE A 80 16.84 -16.07 9.06
N SER A 81 17.77 -16.06 8.11
CA SER A 81 18.84 -17.05 7.96
C SER A 81 20.06 -16.63 8.75
#